data_AF-A0A7C0ZGB5-F1
#
_entry.id   AF-A0A7C0ZGB5-F1
#
_cell.length_a   1.000
_cell.length_b   1.000
_cell.length_c   1.000
_cell.angle_alpha   90.00
_cell.angle_beta   90.00
_cell.angle_gamma   90.00
#
_symmetry.space_group_name_H-M   'P 1'
#
loop_
_entity.id
_entity.type
_entity.pdbx_description
1 polymer ?
#
loop_
_entity_poly.entity_id
_entity_poly.type
_entity_poly.pdbx_seq_one_letter_code
_entity_poly.pdbx_strand_id
1 'polypeptide(L)'
;LDLVRPGIMLYGYYPSTATQLEDRLQLRPVLHLKCRVYMVKTLSPGDSVSYHRAYTASKKEKIALLPLGYSDGYPPNTSEKSAVLIRGKRFPLVVSPTANHLEVLLGENSEVRAGDEAVLIGPQKQAHISAFELGQWSNQSVYKVLINLNPLLPRRT
;
A
#
# COMPACT_ATOMS: atom_id res chain seq x y z
N LEU A 1 1.28 24.27 -33.13
CA LEU A 1 0.83 23.98 -31.75
C LEU A 1 2.12 23.65 -31.01
N ASP A 2 2.66 24.62 -30.27
CA ASP A 2 4.12 24.70 -30.05
C ASP A 2 4.52 24.44 -28.58
N LEU A 3 3.55 24.11 -27.72
CA LEU A 3 3.76 23.89 -26.29
C LEU A 3 2.92 22.70 -25.77
N VAL A 4 3.52 21.91 -24.88
CA VAL A 4 2.85 20.84 -24.12
C VAL A 4 2.98 21.09 -22.60
N ARG A 5 2.04 20.55 -21.81
CA ARG A 5 2.03 20.66 -20.34
C ARG A 5 2.14 19.27 -19.69
N PRO A 6 3.35 18.68 -19.61
CA PRO A 6 3.51 17.39 -18.97
C PRO A 6 3.21 17.52 -17.47
N GLY A 7 2.15 16.87 -17.02
CA GLY A 7 1.75 16.86 -15.61
C GLY A 7 2.29 15.62 -14.90
N ILE A 8 1.46 14.58 -14.79
CA ILE A 8 1.78 13.37 -14.03
C ILE A 8 3.01 12.59 -14.56
N MET A 9 3.32 12.78 -15.84
CA MET A 9 4.49 12.17 -16.49
C MET A 9 5.81 12.64 -15.88
N LEU A 10 5.85 13.86 -15.35
CA LEU A 10 7.02 14.37 -14.61
C LEU A 10 7.30 13.57 -13.33
N TYR A 11 6.28 12.89 -12.79
CA TYR A 11 6.37 12.04 -11.61
C TYR A 11 6.54 10.57 -11.97
N GLY A 12 6.72 10.25 -13.26
CA GLY A 12 6.96 8.89 -13.72
C GLY A 12 5.72 8.02 -13.88
N TYR A 13 4.53 8.63 -14.02
CA TYR A 13 3.29 7.89 -14.25
C TYR A 13 2.63 8.28 -15.57
N TYR A 14 1.90 7.34 -16.15
CA TYR A 14 1.06 7.57 -17.32
C TYR A 14 -0.29 8.21 -16.92
N PRO A 15 -0.93 8.98 -17.81
CA PRO A 15 -2.22 9.60 -17.50
C PRO A 15 -3.39 8.60 -17.46
N SER A 16 -3.25 7.42 -18.07
CA SER A 16 -4.28 6.38 -18.10
C SER A 16 -3.68 4.98 -18.22
N THR A 17 -4.45 3.96 -17.86
CA THR A 17 -4.05 2.55 -18.05
C THR A 17 -3.80 2.23 -19.53
N ALA A 18 -4.59 2.79 -20.45
CA ALA A 18 -4.40 2.57 -21.88
C ALA A 18 -3.02 3.06 -22.34
N THR A 19 -2.64 4.28 -21.95
CA THR A 19 -1.32 4.83 -22.30
C THR A 19 -0.17 4.14 -21.57
N GLN A 20 -0.42 3.59 -20.38
CA GLN A 20 0.54 2.76 -19.66
C GLN A 20 0.82 1.44 -20.38
N LEU A 21 -0.20 0.79 -20.95
CA LEU A 21 -0.04 -0.48 -21.68
C LEU A 21 0.80 -0.33 -22.94
N GLU A 22 0.83 0.85 -23.54
CA GLU A 22 1.68 1.14 -24.71
C GLU A 22 3.16 1.35 -24.33
N ASP A 23 3.43 1.72 -23.08
CA ASP A 23 4.75 1.96 -22.48
C ASP A 23 5.80 2.65 -23.37
N ARG A 24 5.40 3.67 -24.14
CA ARG A 24 6.28 4.28 -25.16
C ARG A 24 7.46 5.07 -24.61
N LEU A 25 7.41 5.47 -23.33
CA LEU A 25 8.34 6.45 -22.75
C LEU A 25 9.16 5.92 -21.57
N GLN A 26 8.96 4.66 -21.16
CA GLN A 26 9.67 4.04 -20.02
C GLN A 26 9.68 4.94 -18.77
N LEU A 27 8.52 5.48 -18.41
CA LEU A 27 8.39 6.39 -17.28
C LEU A 27 8.79 5.67 -15.98
N ARG A 28 9.57 6.36 -15.13
CA ARG A 28 10.07 5.80 -13.86
C ARG A 28 9.41 6.50 -12.67
N PRO A 29 8.52 5.83 -11.94
CA PRO A 29 7.88 6.39 -10.75
C PRO A 29 8.92 6.91 -9.74
N VAL A 30 8.73 8.15 -9.29
CA VAL A 30 9.66 8.80 -8.33
C VAL A 30 9.17 8.75 -6.88
N LEU A 31 7.93 8.33 -6.65
CA LEU A 31 7.31 8.30 -5.33
C LEU A 31 7.39 6.90 -4.71
N HIS A 32 7.90 6.84 -3.49
CA HIS A 32 7.80 5.66 -2.63
C HIS A 32 7.04 6.01 -1.34
N LEU A 33 6.02 5.20 -1.01
CA LEU A 33 5.29 5.29 0.25
C LEU A 33 5.67 4.12 1.13
N LYS A 34 6.25 4.42 2.29
CA LYS A 34 6.81 3.42 3.21
C LYS A 34 6.51 3.79 4.66
N CYS A 35 6.45 2.77 5.51
CA CYS A 35 6.41 2.92 6.96
C CYS A 35 7.21 1.78 7.60
N ARG A 36 7.17 1.71 8.94
CA ARG A 36 7.72 0.57 9.68
C ARG A 36 6.59 -0.17 10.38
N VAL A 37 6.71 -1.49 10.43
CA VAL A 37 5.86 -2.33 11.28
C VAL A 37 6.06 -1.86 12.73
N TYR A 38 5.01 -1.41 13.41
CA TYR A 38 5.16 -0.98 14.80
C TYR A 38 4.89 -2.12 15.79
N MET A 39 4.08 -3.11 15.40
CA MET A 39 3.75 -4.25 16.24
C MET A 39 3.43 -5.48 15.38
N VAL A 40 3.79 -6.66 15.90
CA VAL A 40 3.36 -7.96 15.37
C VAL A 40 2.65 -8.71 16.48
N LYS A 41 1.44 -9.20 16.20
CA LYS A 41 0.62 -9.98 17.13
C LYS A 41 0.40 -11.39 16.58
N THR A 42 0.38 -12.38 17.46
CA THR A 42 -0.07 -13.73 17.12
C THR A 42 -1.54 -13.84 17.51
N LEU A 43 -2.37 -14.29 16.57
CA LEU A 43 -3.78 -14.61 16.77
C LEU A 43 -3.94 -16.12 16.87
N SER A 44 -4.77 -16.56 17.80
CA SER A 44 -5.29 -17.92 17.90
C SER A 44 -6.63 -18.03 17.17
N PRO A 45 -7.07 -19.25 16.80
CA PRO A 45 -8.41 -19.43 16.22
C PRO A 45 -9.48 -18.79 17.12
N GLY A 46 -10.35 -17.97 16.54
CA GLY A 46 -11.40 -17.23 17.25
C GLY A 46 -11.02 -15.82 17.71
N ASP A 47 -9.73 -15.46 17.72
CA ASP A 47 -9.31 -14.07 17.95
C ASP A 47 -9.76 -13.19 16.78
N SER A 48 -10.13 -11.95 17.08
CA SER A 48 -10.59 -10.99 16.07
C SER A 48 -9.80 -9.68 16.11
N VAL A 49 -9.70 -9.03 14.95
CA VAL A 49 -9.03 -7.73 14.81
C VAL A 49 -9.87 -6.76 13.98
N SER A 50 -9.51 -5.48 14.14
CA SER A 50 -10.20 -4.32 13.59
C SER A 50 -11.62 -4.09 14.13
N TYR A 51 -12.25 -3.02 13.65
CA TYR A 51 -13.59 -2.61 14.08
C TYR A 51 -14.63 -3.68 13.74
N HIS A 52 -15.65 -3.78 14.61
CA HIS A 52 -16.77 -4.73 14.45
C HIS A 52 -16.34 -6.20 14.26
N ARG A 53 -15.11 -6.55 14.67
CA ARG A 53 -14.53 -7.89 14.47
C ARG A 53 -14.52 -8.29 12.98
N ALA A 54 -14.25 -7.32 12.10
CA ALA A 54 -14.28 -7.51 10.65
C ALA A 54 -13.37 -8.64 10.15
N TYR A 55 -12.32 -8.98 10.90
CA TYR A 55 -11.53 -10.18 10.69
C TYR A 55 -11.54 -11.07 11.94
N THR A 56 -11.76 -12.37 11.75
CA THR A 56 -11.62 -13.40 12.79
C THR A 56 -10.71 -14.52 12.29
N ALA A 57 -9.67 -14.82 13.05
CA ALA A 57 -8.68 -15.82 12.69
C ALA A 57 -9.30 -17.23 12.72
N SER A 58 -9.17 -17.97 11.62
CA SER A 58 -9.63 -19.38 11.53
C SER A 58 -8.56 -20.37 11.97
N LYS A 59 -7.30 -19.92 12.02
CA LYS A 59 -6.12 -20.70 12.40
C LYS A 59 -5.14 -19.79 13.13
N LYS A 60 -4.09 -20.39 13.71
CA LYS A 60 -3.01 -19.62 14.30
C LYS A 60 -2.26 -18.86 13.21
N GLU A 61 -2.13 -17.55 13.37
CA GLU A 61 -1.47 -16.69 12.37
C GLU A 61 -0.95 -15.39 12.99
N LYS A 62 -0.07 -14.69 12.29
CA LYS A 62 0.46 -13.40 12.74
C LYS A 62 -0.15 -12.26 11.93
N ILE A 63 -0.42 -11.15 12.61
CA ILE A 63 -0.81 -9.87 12.01
C ILE A 63 0.27 -8.83 12.31
N ALA A 64 0.71 -8.11 11.28
CA ALA A 64 1.49 -6.88 11.44
C ALA A 64 0.56 -5.67 11.46
N LEU A 65 0.88 -4.70 12.31
CA LEU A 65 0.21 -3.41 12.34
C LEU A 65 1.17 -2.34 11.81
N LEU A 66 0.67 -1.53 10.88
CA LEU A 66 1.39 -0.40 10.29
C LEU A 66 0.75 0.92 10.73
N PRO A 67 1.54 1.97 11.05
CA PRO A 67 1.04 3.26 11.50
C PRO A 67 0.73 4.16 10.30
N LEU A 68 -0.18 3.71 9.44
CA LEU A 68 -0.62 4.43 8.25
C LEU A 68 -2.07 4.05 7.97
N GLY A 69 -2.94 5.03 7.68
CA GLY A 69 -4.34 4.78 7.35
C GLY A 69 -4.94 5.81 6.39
N TYR A 70 -6.26 5.91 6.35
CA TYR A 70 -6.91 6.87 5.44
C TYR A 70 -6.73 8.33 5.84
N SER A 71 -6.40 8.63 7.09
CA SER A 71 -6.06 9.99 7.53
C SER A 71 -4.73 10.46 6.91
N ASP A 72 -3.86 9.52 6.54
CA ASP A 72 -2.59 9.76 5.84
C ASP A 72 -2.77 9.84 4.32
N GLY A 73 -3.99 9.64 3.82
CA GLY A 73 -4.29 9.65 2.39
C GLY A 73 -4.27 8.29 1.71
N TYR A 74 -4.12 7.20 2.46
CA TYR A 74 -4.27 5.85 1.92
C TYR A 74 -5.75 5.57 1.61
N PRO A 75 -6.11 4.94 0.47
CA PRO A 75 -7.51 4.79 0.12
C PRO A 75 -8.30 3.98 1.17
N PRO A 76 -9.45 4.47 1.67
CA PRO A 76 -10.20 3.79 2.74
C PRO A 76 -10.90 2.51 2.27
N ASN A 77 -11.10 2.36 0.97
CA ASN A 77 -11.71 1.17 0.38
C ASN A 77 -10.67 0.49 -0.49
N THR A 78 -10.28 -0.72 -0.14
CA THR A 78 -9.36 -1.53 -0.94
C THR A 78 -9.92 -2.93 -1.14
N SER A 79 -9.76 -3.46 -2.34
CA SER A 79 -10.12 -4.85 -2.68
C SER A 79 -9.34 -5.86 -1.84
N GLU A 80 -9.81 -7.10 -1.77
CA GLU A 80 -9.12 -8.24 -1.12
C GLU A 80 -7.72 -8.53 -1.70
N LYS A 81 -7.40 -8.00 -2.89
CA LYS A 81 -6.07 -8.13 -3.53
C LYS A 81 -5.04 -7.16 -2.99
N SER A 82 -5.46 -6.21 -2.15
CA SER A 82 -4.57 -5.18 -1.62
C SER A 82 -3.52 -5.77 -0.69
N ALA A 83 -2.29 -5.31 -0.86
CA ALA A 83 -1.13 -5.86 -0.19
C ALA A 83 -0.08 -4.79 0.10
N VAL A 84 0.86 -5.14 0.98
CA VAL A 84 2.09 -4.39 1.23
C VAL A 84 3.29 -5.30 1.00
N LEU A 85 4.47 -4.70 0.77
CA LEU A 85 5.73 -5.45 0.77
C LEU A 85 6.40 -5.35 2.13
N ILE A 86 6.73 -6.50 2.72
CA ILE A 86 7.60 -6.56 3.90
C ILE A 86 8.68 -7.61 3.62
N ARG A 87 9.95 -7.25 3.82
CA ARG A 87 11.12 -8.10 3.51
C ARG A 87 11.16 -8.62 2.06
N GLY A 88 10.53 -7.91 1.11
CA GLY A 88 10.45 -8.27 -0.31
C GLY A 88 9.34 -9.27 -0.65
N LYS A 89 8.44 -9.58 0.30
CA LYS A 89 7.29 -10.46 0.09
C LYS A 89 5.99 -9.66 0.17
N ARG A 90 5.01 -10.00 -0.68
CA ARG A 90 3.66 -9.42 -0.64
C ARG A 90 2.85 -10.07 0.49
N PHE A 91 2.27 -9.24 1.34
CA PHE A 91 1.36 -9.65 2.39
C PHE A 91 0.03 -8.90 2.24
N PRO A 92 -1.11 -9.61 2.23
CA PRO A 92 -2.41 -8.98 2.03
C PRO A 92 -2.87 -8.20 3.27
N LEU A 93 -3.72 -7.20 3.05
CA LEU A 93 -4.49 -6.57 4.14
C LEU A 93 -5.60 -7.52 4.59
N VAL A 94 -5.86 -7.60 5.90
CA VAL A 94 -6.99 -8.41 6.41
C VAL A 94 -8.33 -7.70 6.28
N VAL A 95 -8.32 -6.37 6.30
CA VAL A 95 -9.49 -5.52 6.22
C VAL A 95 -9.16 -4.23 5.47
N SER A 96 -10.19 -3.48 5.11
CA SER A 96 -10.02 -2.11 4.64
C SER A 96 -9.29 -1.23 5.67
N PRO A 97 -8.49 -0.26 5.23
CA PRO A 97 -7.70 0.61 6.12
C PRO A 97 -8.56 1.37 7.13
N THR A 98 -8.06 1.48 8.37
CA THR A 98 -8.66 2.35 9.39
C THR A 98 -8.11 3.77 9.29
N ALA A 99 -8.49 4.67 10.21
CA ALA A 99 -8.03 6.05 10.18
C ALA A 99 -6.51 6.15 10.15
N ASN A 100 -5.82 5.40 11.01
CA ASN A 100 -4.38 5.56 11.24
C ASN A 100 -3.61 4.24 11.15
N HIS A 101 -4.28 3.13 10.83
CA HIS A 101 -3.65 1.81 10.82
C HIS A 101 -4.08 0.93 9.66
N LEU A 102 -3.14 0.09 9.25
CA LEU A 102 -3.33 -1.05 8.36
C LEU A 102 -2.98 -2.34 9.11
N GLU A 103 -3.84 -3.33 8.99
CA GLU A 103 -3.65 -4.68 9.50
C GLU A 103 -3.27 -5.63 8.37
N VAL A 104 -2.09 -6.25 8.49
CA VAL A 104 -1.47 -7.06 7.42
C VAL A 104 -1.37 -8.52 7.86
N LEU A 105 -1.91 -9.44 7.06
CA LEU A 105 -1.82 -10.87 7.32
C LEU A 105 -0.43 -11.41 6.98
N LEU A 106 0.27 -11.96 7.96
CA LEU A 106 1.62 -12.49 7.79
C LEU A 106 1.66 -14.03 7.69
N GLY A 107 0.64 -14.71 8.20
CA GLY A 107 0.65 -16.16 8.39
C GLY A 107 1.45 -16.60 9.63
N GLU A 108 1.39 -17.89 9.97
CA GLU A 108 1.92 -18.43 11.23
C GLU A 108 3.46 -18.30 11.36
N ASN A 109 4.17 -18.72 10.30
CA ASN A 109 5.63 -18.86 10.30
C ASN A 109 6.37 -17.60 9.82
N SER A 110 5.70 -16.44 9.83
CA SER A 110 6.35 -15.20 9.38
C SER A 110 7.47 -14.77 10.34
N GLU A 111 8.57 -14.33 9.75
CA GLU A 111 9.72 -13.75 10.44
C GLU A 111 9.66 -12.23 10.56
N VAL A 112 8.56 -11.61 10.10
CA VAL A 112 8.37 -10.17 10.20
C VAL A 112 8.36 -9.75 11.67
N ARG A 113 9.03 -8.64 11.98
CA ARG A 113 9.16 -8.08 13.32
C ARG A 113 8.83 -6.59 13.32
N ALA A 114 8.54 -6.06 14.50
CA ALA A 114 8.50 -4.60 14.69
C ALA A 114 9.84 -3.99 14.26
N GLY A 115 9.76 -2.83 13.59
CA GLY A 115 10.89 -2.13 12.98
C GLY A 115 11.15 -2.48 11.51
N ASP A 116 10.64 -3.61 10.99
CA ASP A 116 10.80 -3.96 9.58
C ASP A 116 10.14 -2.91 8.67
N GLU A 117 10.78 -2.58 7.55
CA GLU A 117 10.23 -1.68 6.54
C GLU A 117 9.06 -2.34 5.81
N ALA A 118 7.94 -1.63 5.75
CA ALA A 118 6.79 -1.96 4.92
C ALA A 118 6.66 -0.94 3.78
N VAL A 119 6.62 -1.42 2.53
CA VAL A 119 6.43 -0.59 1.32
C VAL A 119 5.01 -0.76 0.81
N LEU A 120 4.29 0.36 0.70
CA LEU A 120 2.92 0.45 0.22
C LEU A 120 2.87 0.89 -1.24
N ILE A 121 3.81 1.76 -1.65
CA ILE A 121 4.04 2.15 -3.05
C ILE A 121 5.55 2.17 -3.27
N GLY A 122 6.01 1.55 -4.36
CA GLY A 122 7.41 1.48 -4.75
C GLY A 122 8.00 0.06 -4.67
N PRO A 123 9.32 -0.06 -4.91
CA PRO A 123 10.04 -1.32 -4.89
C PRO A 123 10.51 -1.71 -3.48
N GLN A 124 10.61 -3.02 -3.24
CA GLN A 124 11.31 -3.61 -2.11
C GLN A 124 11.96 -4.93 -2.55
N LYS A 125 13.29 -4.98 -2.56
CA LYS A 125 14.07 -6.10 -3.15
C LYS A 125 13.62 -6.37 -4.59
N GLN A 126 13.26 -7.61 -4.93
CA GLN A 126 12.77 -7.99 -6.26
C GLN A 126 11.27 -7.75 -6.46
N ALA A 127 10.54 -7.30 -5.43
CA ALA A 127 9.11 -7.03 -5.51
C ALA A 127 8.84 -5.52 -5.67
N HIS A 128 7.67 -5.20 -6.21
CA HIS A 128 7.22 -3.82 -6.43
C HIS A 128 5.71 -3.74 -6.26
N ILE A 129 5.20 -2.63 -5.70
CA ILE A 129 3.77 -2.27 -5.73
C ILE A 129 3.66 -0.88 -6.37
N SER A 130 2.96 -0.77 -7.49
CA SER A 130 2.78 0.51 -8.17
C SER A 130 1.62 1.33 -7.57
N ALA A 131 1.66 2.65 -7.74
CA ALA A 131 0.50 3.50 -7.42
C ALA A 131 -0.71 3.18 -8.32
N PHE A 132 -0.49 2.60 -9.52
CA PHE A 132 -1.54 2.10 -10.39
C PHE A 132 -2.25 0.89 -9.78
N GLU A 133 -1.50 -0.07 -9.22
CA GLU A 133 -2.08 -1.22 -8.51
C GLU A 133 -2.93 -0.74 -7.33
N LEU A 134 -2.44 0.20 -6.54
CA LEU A 134 -3.22 0.79 -5.45
C LEU A 134 -4.48 1.50 -5.95
N GLY A 135 -4.38 2.21 -7.08
CA GLY A 135 -5.53 2.79 -7.77
C GLY A 135 -6.56 1.73 -8.19
N GLN A 136 -6.11 0.62 -8.79
CA GLN A 136 -6.98 -0.49 -9.17
C GLN A 136 -7.64 -1.14 -7.96
N TRP A 137 -6.90 -1.38 -6.88
CA TRP A 137 -7.45 -1.95 -5.65
C TRP A 137 -8.50 -1.07 -5.00
N SER A 138 -8.40 0.25 -5.17
CA SER A 138 -9.30 1.22 -4.54
C SER A 138 -10.33 1.83 -5.47
N ASN A 139 -10.38 1.38 -6.74
CA ASN A 139 -11.18 1.98 -7.80
C ASN A 139 -10.93 3.50 -7.94
N GLN A 140 -9.67 3.91 -7.89
CA GLN A 140 -9.21 5.29 -8.03
C GLN A 140 -8.20 5.43 -9.16
N SER A 141 -8.13 6.62 -9.75
CA SER A 141 -7.05 6.95 -10.67
C SER A 141 -5.73 7.12 -9.90
N VAL A 142 -4.61 6.89 -10.58
CA VAL A 142 -3.28 7.16 -10.03
C VAL A 142 -3.14 8.61 -9.55
N TYR A 143 -3.79 9.57 -10.22
CA TYR A 143 -3.86 10.96 -9.77
C TYR A 143 -4.46 11.06 -8.36
N LYS A 144 -5.64 10.47 -8.13
CA LYS A 144 -6.31 10.50 -6.82
C LYS A 144 -5.45 9.86 -5.73
N VAL A 145 -4.79 8.74 -6.05
CA VAL A 145 -3.87 8.08 -5.10
C VAL A 145 -2.75 9.04 -4.69
N LEU A 146 -2.12 9.73 -5.63
CA LEU A 146 -0.97 10.59 -5.35
C LEU A 146 -1.35 11.91 -4.66
N ILE A 147 -2.42 12.57 -5.09
CA ILE A 147 -2.81 13.89 -4.55
C ILE A 147 -3.44 13.81 -3.15
N ASN A 148 -4.00 12.65 -2.79
CA ASN A 148 -4.64 12.47 -1.49
C ASN A 148 -3.65 12.21 -0.35
N LEU A 149 -2.38 11.93 -0.66
CA LEU A 149 -1.35 11.75 0.36
C LEU A 149 -1.25 12.99 1.24
N ASN A 150 -1.42 12.79 2.54
CA ASN A 150 -1.54 13.88 3.50
C ASN A 150 -0.28 14.77 3.46
N PRO A 151 -0.42 16.11 3.38
CA PRO A 151 0.71 17.04 3.35
C PRO A 151 1.64 16.94 4.58
N LEU A 152 1.13 16.45 5.72
CA LEU A 152 1.88 16.25 6.95
C LEU A 152 2.81 15.03 6.92
N LEU A 153 2.67 14.13 5.94
CA LEU A 153 3.62 13.03 5.76
C LEU A 153 5.02 13.60 5.45
N PRO A 154 6.06 13.19 6.20
CA PRO A 154 7.42 13.63 5.92
C PRO A 154 7.87 13.19 4.52
N ARG A 155 8.29 14.16 3.70
CA ARG A 155 8.86 13.91 2.38
C ARG A 155 10.37 13.94 2.47
N ARG A 156 11.02 12.88 2.00
CA ARG A 156 12.48 12.74 1.97
C ARG A 156 12.88 12.49 0.52
N THR A 157 13.86 13.25 0.04
CA THR A 157 14.48 13.12 -1.29
C THR A 157 15.79 12.36 -1.19
#